data_AF-A0A1F9R197-F1
#
_entry.id   AF-A0A1F9R197-F1
#
_cell.length_a   1.000
_cell.length_b   1.000
_cell.length_c   1.000
_cell.angle_alpha   90.00
_cell.angle_beta   90.00
_cell.angle_gamma   90.00
#
_symmetry.space_group_name_H-M   'P 1'
#
loop_
_entity.id
_entity.type
_entity.pdbx_description
1 polymer ?
#
loop_
_entity_poly.entity_id
_entity_poly.type
_entity_poly.pdbx_seq_one_letter_code
_entity_poly.pdbx_strand_id
1 'polypeptide(L)'
;MKTILMSLALTGGDWVIWALLAGSVAAVAAMCDRFKLLRGEAAALASLRAPLLAALDAGSHEAIEKALKSHPGFASRALAEGLAHLPRGPQAAAEHFSAALSDERRRLEQRLLWLGTLGNNAPFIGLFGTVLGVIKAFHDLAQSGAGPEVVMSGLSEALVATAVGLLVAIPCVLAFNIYQKWVRDLLAEAEALGRRLGAKAHGGERRR
;
A
#
# COMPACT_ATOMS: atom_id res chain seq x y z
N MET A 1 21.28 -25.31 -18.85
CA MET A 1 20.10 -25.15 -17.95
C MET A 1 20.14 -26.11 -16.76
N LYS A 2 20.27 -27.42 -16.98
CA LYS A 2 20.34 -28.44 -15.89
C LYS A 2 21.46 -28.19 -14.86
N THR A 3 22.63 -27.77 -15.31
CA THR A 3 23.81 -27.49 -14.45
C THR A 3 23.63 -26.27 -13.54
N ILE A 4 22.96 -25.22 -14.03
CA ILE A 4 22.69 -23.99 -13.26
C ILE A 4 21.63 -24.26 -12.18
N LEU A 5 20.60 -25.06 -12.52
CA LEU A 5 19.57 -25.45 -11.57
C LEU A 5 20.14 -26.30 -10.44
N MET A 6 21.03 -27.25 -10.77
CA MET A 6 21.71 -28.07 -9.77
C MET A 6 22.65 -27.23 -8.89
N SER A 7 23.45 -26.32 -9.45
CA SER A 7 24.32 -25.46 -8.63
C SER A 7 23.52 -24.57 -7.67
N LEU A 8 22.37 -24.04 -8.10
CA LEU A 8 21.50 -23.22 -7.26
C LEU A 8 20.80 -24.05 -6.17
N ALA A 9 20.43 -25.30 -6.47
CA ALA A 9 19.83 -26.18 -5.49
C ALA A 9 20.82 -26.62 -4.41
N LEU A 10 22.09 -26.81 -4.77
CA LEU A 10 23.15 -27.24 -3.88
C LEU A 10 23.67 -26.12 -2.96
N THR A 11 23.42 -24.84 -3.29
CA THR A 11 23.63 -23.73 -2.35
C THR A 11 22.72 -23.76 -1.12
N GLY A 12 21.65 -24.56 -1.12
CA GLY A 12 20.73 -24.72 0.02
C GLY A 12 19.74 -23.58 0.21
N GLY A 13 19.06 -23.58 1.37
CA GLY A 13 18.00 -22.62 1.72
C GLY A 13 18.47 -21.35 2.44
N ASP A 14 19.73 -21.26 2.85
CA ASP A 14 20.21 -20.18 3.74
C ASP A 14 20.10 -18.79 3.10
N TRP A 15 20.41 -18.67 1.82
CA TRP A 15 20.28 -17.39 1.10
C TRP A 15 18.81 -16.94 0.99
N VAL A 16 17.87 -17.89 0.98
CA VAL A 16 16.42 -17.60 0.97
C VAL A 16 16.01 -16.95 2.29
N ILE A 17 16.56 -17.44 3.41
CA ILE A 17 16.32 -16.84 4.73
C ILE A 17 16.85 -15.40 4.77
N TRP A 18 18.07 -15.15 4.28
CA TRP A 18 18.61 -13.79 4.20
C TRP A 18 17.79 -12.87 3.30
N ALA A 19 17.32 -13.36 2.14
CA ALA A 19 16.44 -12.61 1.26
C ALA A 19 15.09 -12.28 1.93
N LEU A 20 14.49 -13.23 2.66
CA LEU A 20 13.27 -13.01 3.43
C LEU A 20 13.47 -12.01 4.58
N LEU A 21 14.60 -12.08 5.29
CA LEU A 21 14.93 -11.12 6.34
C LEU A 21 15.13 -9.71 5.80
N ALA A 22 15.85 -9.56 4.67
CA ALA A 22 15.99 -8.28 3.98
C ALA A 22 14.63 -7.74 3.52
N GLY A 23 13.78 -8.61 2.96
CA GLY A 23 12.40 -8.29 2.61
C GLY A 23 11.57 -7.84 3.80
N SER A 24 11.74 -8.47 4.97
CA SER A 24 11.07 -8.11 6.22
C SER A 24 11.42 -6.69 6.68
N VAL A 25 12.71 -6.34 6.68
CA VAL A 25 13.16 -5.00 7.05
C VAL A 25 12.57 -3.95 6.11
N ALA A 26 12.60 -4.21 4.80
CA ALA A 26 12.00 -3.33 3.80
C ALA A 26 10.47 -3.23 3.97
N ALA A 27 9.80 -4.33 4.32
CA ALA A 27 8.36 -4.34 4.61
C ALA A 27 8.02 -3.45 5.82
N VAL A 28 8.75 -3.60 6.93
CA VAL A 28 8.55 -2.77 8.13
C VAL A 28 8.79 -1.30 7.83
N ALA A 29 9.86 -0.97 7.09
CA ALA A 29 10.13 0.41 6.67
C ALA A 29 8.97 0.97 5.82
N ALA A 30 8.46 0.19 4.87
CA ALA A 30 7.30 0.57 4.06
C ALA A 30 6.04 0.74 4.93
N MET A 31 5.78 -0.14 5.90
CA MET A 31 4.66 -0.01 6.83
C MET A 31 4.73 1.29 7.63
N CYS A 32 5.89 1.62 8.20
CA CYS A 32 6.08 2.85 8.97
C CYS A 32 5.91 4.11 8.09
N ASP A 33 6.47 4.12 6.89
CA ASP A 33 6.30 5.21 5.91
C ASP A 33 4.81 5.42 5.57
N ARG A 34 4.10 4.33 5.24
CA ARG A 34 2.67 4.37 4.91
C ARG A 34 1.82 4.82 6.08
N PHE A 35 2.09 4.33 7.29
CA PHE A 35 1.34 4.73 8.48
C PHE A 35 1.46 6.23 8.74
N LYS A 36 2.67 6.81 8.65
CA LYS A 36 2.88 8.25 8.83
C LYS A 36 2.16 9.06 7.76
N LEU A 37 2.26 8.65 6.50
CA LEU A 37 1.61 9.33 5.37
C LEU A 37 0.08 9.31 5.52
N LEU A 38 -0.52 8.13 5.72
CA LEU A 38 -1.98 7.99 5.81
C LEU A 38 -2.54 8.68 7.04
N ARG A 39 -1.83 8.61 8.17
CA ARG A 39 -2.21 9.36 9.38
C ARG A 39 -2.15 10.87 9.15
N GLY A 40 -1.14 11.36 8.44
CA GLY A 40 -1.01 12.76 8.09
C GLY A 40 -2.15 13.23 7.19
N GLU A 41 -2.45 12.49 6.13
CA GLU A 41 -3.55 12.79 5.20
C GLU A 41 -4.93 12.68 5.88
N ALA A 42 -5.12 11.72 6.79
CA ALA A 42 -6.33 11.62 7.61
C ALA A 42 -6.53 12.82 8.53
N ALA A 43 -5.47 13.25 9.21
CA ALA A 43 -5.50 14.44 10.06
C ALA A 43 -5.77 15.71 9.24
N ALA A 44 -5.13 15.83 8.06
CA ALA A 44 -5.34 16.95 7.15
C ALA A 44 -6.81 17.01 6.70
N LEU A 45 -7.40 15.89 6.28
CA LEU A 45 -8.80 15.81 5.87
C LEU A 45 -9.76 16.15 7.02
N ALA A 46 -9.52 15.61 8.22
CA ALA A 46 -10.31 15.91 9.40
C ALA A 46 -10.27 17.41 9.74
N SER A 47 -9.10 18.05 9.60
CA SER A 47 -8.93 19.48 9.84
C SER A 47 -9.57 20.35 8.76
N LEU A 48 -9.65 19.87 7.51
CA LEU A 48 -10.27 20.58 6.37
C LEU A 48 -11.80 20.58 6.47
N ARG A 49 -12.40 19.49 6.96
CA ARG A 49 -13.84 19.25 6.86
C ARG A 49 -14.69 20.39 7.43
N ALA A 50 -14.45 20.79 8.68
CA ALA A 50 -15.27 21.81 9.33
C ALA A 50 -15.11 23.21 8.68
N PRO A 51 -13.88 23.71 8.43
CA PRO A 51 -13.67 24.97 7.70
C PRO A 51 -14.27 24.96 6.30
N LEU A 52 -14.12 23.86 5.55
CA LEU A 52 -14.67 23.75 4.20
C LEU A 52 -16.20 23.79 4.21
N LEU A 53 -16.85 23.07 5.13
CA LEU A 53 -18.30 23.10 5.25
C LEU A 53 -18.81 24.50 5.62
N ALA A 54 -18.16 25.18 6.56
CA ALA A 54 -18.50 26.56 6.92
C ALA A 54 -18.31 27.54 5.74
N ALA A 55 -17.22 27.39 4.98
CA ALA A 55 -16.95 28.21 3.81
C ALA A 55 -17.96 27.95 2.68
N LEU A 56 -18.31 26.68 2.48
CA LEU A 56 -19.41 26.29 1.59
C LEU A 56 -20.67 26.99 2.06
N ASP A 57 -21.09 26.85 3.33
CA ASP A 57 -22.27 27.46 3.94
C ASP A 57 -22.37 28.96 3.69
N ALA A 58 -21.28 29.71 3.86
CA ALA A 58 -21.19 31.14 3.56
C ALA A 58 -21.32 31.49 2.07
N GLY A 59 -21.06 30.56 1.15
CA GLY A 59 -21.18 30.75 -0.30
C GLY A 59 -20.11 31.65 -0.93
N SER A 60 -19.03 31.96 -0.20
CA SER A 60 -17.91 32.75 -0.71
C SER A 60 -16.83 31.86 -1.31
N HIS A 61 -16.53 32.07 -2.60
CA HIS A 61 -15.45 31.38 -3.29
C HIS A 61 -14.09 31.59 -2.60
N GLU A 62 -13.84 32.82 -2.13
CA GLU A 62 -12.61 33.20 -1.44
C GLU A 62 -12.45 32.44 -0.11
N ALA A 63 -13.54 32.22 0.63
CA ALA A 63 -13.52 31.45 1.87
C ALA A 63 -13.19 29.97 1.61
N ILE A 64 -13.72 29.39 0.52
CA ILE A 64 -13.45 28.01 0.14
C ILE A 64 -11.98 27.86 -0.25
N GLU A 65 -11.47 28.76 -1.10
CA GLU A 65 -10.08 28.75 -1.53
C GLU A 65 -9.11 28.90 -0.34
N LYS A 66 -9.43 29.79 0.60
CA LYS A 66 -8.65 29.97 1.83
C LYS A 66 -8.63 28.70 2.68
N ALA A 67 -9.77 28.01 2.84
CA ALA A 67 -9.84 26.76 3.59
C ALA A 67 -8.97 25.67 2.94
N LEU A 68 -9.02 25.54 1.61
CA LEU A 68 -8.22 24.57 0.86
C LEU A 68 -6.71 24.86 0.97
N LYS A 69 -6.31 26.13 0.89
CA LYS A 69 -4.90 26.55 1.03
C LYS A 69 -4.34 26.36 2.44
N SER A 70 -5.18 26.55 3.47
CA SER A 70 -4.77 26.48 4.88
C SER A 70 -4.60 25.04 5.39
N HIS A 71 -5.21 24.06 4.71
CA HIS A 71 -5.19 22.66 5.10
C HIS A 71 -4.61 21.79 3.97
N PRO A 72 -3.29 21.78 3.75
CA PRO A 72 -2.69 21.04 2.67
C PRO A 72 -2.83 19.52 2.88
N GLY A 73 -3.50 18.86 1.95
CA GLY A 73 -3.73 17.41 1.93
C GLY A 73 -4.24 16.97 0.55
N PHE A 74 -4.34 15.67 0.32
CA PHE A 74 -4.79 15.12 -0.96
C PHE A 74 -6.19 15.62 -1.33
N ALA A 75 -7.10 15.67 -0.35
CA ALA A 75 -8.46 16.15 -0.56
C ALA A 75 -8.47 17.62 -0.97
N SER A 76 -7.65 18.46 -0.34
CA SER A 76 -7.56 19.89 -0.69
C SER A 76 -7.01 20.10 -2.09
N ARG A 77 -6.01 19.30 -2.52
CA ARG A 77 -5.49 19.35 -3.89
C ARG A 77 -6.55 18.98 -4.92
N ALA A 78 -7.27 17.87 -4.69
CA ALA A 78 -8.35 17.44 -5.58
C ALA A 78 -9.52 18.46 -5.62
N LEU A 79 -9.94 18.96 -4.46
CA LEU A 79 -11.01 19.94 -4.35
C LEU A 79 -10.64 21.30 -4.96
N ALA A 80 -9.38 21.72 -4.87
CA ALA A 80 -8.89 22.93 -5.50
C ALA A 80 -8.97 22.84 -7.04
N GLU A 81 -8.65 21.67 -7.61
CA GLU A 81 -8.76 21.44 -9.05
C GLU A 81 -10.22 21.54 -9.53
N GLY A 82 -11.14 20.96 -8.77
CA GLY A 82 -12.58 21.10 -9.04
C GLY A 82 -13.07 22.54 -8.88
N LEU A 83 -12.63 23.25 -7.84
CA LEU A 83 -12.98 24.65 -7.57
C LEU A 83 -12.51 25.58 -8.70
N ALA A 84 -11.30 25.38 -9.22
CA ALA A 84 -10.74 26.18 -10.32
C ALA A 84 -11.57 26.06 -11.61
N HIS A 85 -12.25 24.94 -11.81
CA HIS A 85 -13.06 24.64 -12.99
C HIS A 85 -14.56 24.92 -12.81
N LEU A 86 -14.97 25.41 -11.63
CA LEU A 86 -16.35 25.80 -11.34
C LEU A 86 -16.95 26.82 -12.30
N PRO A 87 -16.21 27.84 -12.81
CA PRO A 87 -16.74 28.80 -13.77
C PRO A 87 -17.15 28.20 -15.12
N ARG A 88 -16.62 27.00 -15.47
CA ARG A 88 -17.00 26.26 -16.69
C ARG A 88 -18.26 25.42 -16.50
N GLY A 89 -18.84 25.48 -15.32
CA GLY A 89 -20.02 24.73 -14.92
C GLY A 89 -19.69 23.61 -13.94
N PRO A 90 -20.70 23.17 -13.19
CA PRO A 90 -20.57 22.16 -12.13
C PRO A 90 -20.18 20.77 -12.65
N GLN A 91 -20.56 20.43 -13.89
CA GLN A 91 -20.14 19.18 -14.52
C GLN A 91 -18.62 19.16 -14.77
N ALA A 92 -18.08 20.24 -15.34
CA ALA A 92 -16.63 20.38 -15.53
C ALA A 92 -15.88 20.33 -14.20
N ALA A 93 -16.36 21.02 -13.16
CA ALA A 93 -15.78 20.94 -11.83
C ALA A 93 -15.74 19.52 -11.27
N ALA A 94 -16.83 18.74 -11.42
CA ALA A 94 -16.90 17.36 -10.96
C ALA A 94 -15.95 16.43 -11.72
N GLU A 95 -15.83 16.60 -13.04
CA GLU A 95 -14.91 15.85 -13.89
C GLU A 95 -13.45 16.12 -13.48
N HIS A 96 -13.06 17.39 -13.37
CA HIS A 96 -11.71 17.79 -12.95
C HIS A 96 -11.37 17.35 -11.52
N PHE A 97 -12.31 17.46 -10.58
CA PHE A 97 -12.17 16.91 -9.23
C PHE A 97 -11.93 15.40 -9.25
N SER A 98 -12.73 14.65 -10.01
CA SER A 98 -12.66 13.18 -10.05
C SER A 98 -11.36 12.71 -10.70
N ALA A 99 -10.87 13.42 -11.71
CA ALA A 99 -9.58 13.18 -12.33
C ALA A 99 -8.43 13.39 -11.32
N ALA A 100 -8.41 14.55 -10.64
CA ALA A 100 -7.39 14.84 -9.63
C ALA A 100 -7.43 13.86 -8.45
N LEU A 101 -8.63 13.46 -8.00
CA LEU A 101 -8.78 12.46 -6.95
C LEU A 101 -8.27 11.08 -7.36
N SER A 102 -8.43 10.72 -8.64
CA SER A 102 -7.89 9.46 -9.20
C SER A 102 -6.37 9.45 -9.22
N ASP A 103 -5.73 10.58 -9.54
CA ASP A 103 -4.28 10.74 -9.46
C ASP A 103 -3.76 10.65 -8.02
N GLU A 104 -4.46 11.32 -7.09
CA GLU A 104 -4.14 11.23 -5.66
C GLU A 104 -4.33 9.80 -5.11
N ARG A 105 -5.40 9.10 -5.52
CA ARG A 105 -5.60 7.68 -5.19
C ARG A 105 -4.40 6.85 -5.61
N ARG A 106 -3.94 7.01 -6.85
CA ARG A 106 -2.75 6.28 -7.36
C ARG A 106 -1.53 6.56 -6.48
N ARG A 107 -1.31 7.81 -6.07
CA ARG A 107 -0.20 8.20 -5.18
C ARG A 107 -0.30 7.57 -3.79
N LEU A 108 -1.51 7.47 -3.23
CA LEU A 108 -1.74 6.81 -1.93
C LEU A 108 -1.49 5.29 -2.02
N GLU A 109 -1.89 4.66 -3.12
CA GLU A 109 -1.82 3.20 -3.34
C GLU A 109 -0.44 2.69 -3.80
N GLN A 110 0.40 3.51 -4.46
CA GLN A 110 1.64 3.08 -5.14
C GLN A 110 2.57 2.15 -4.35
N ARG A 111 2.79 2.39 -3.04
CA ARG A 111 3.66 1.53 -2.22
C ARG A 111 2.91 0.41 -1.48
N LEU A 112 1.58 0.44 -1.48
CA LEU A 112 0.77 -0.66 -0.93
C LEU A 112 0.85 -1.90 -1.81
N LEU A 113 0.95 -1.72 -3.13
CA LEU A 113 1.10 -2.83 -4.07
C LEU A 113 2.31 -3.71 -3.71
N TRP A 114 3.44 -3.10 -3.34
CA TRP A 114 4.65 -3.83 -2.97
C TRP A 114 4.47 -4.67 -1.70
N LEU A 115 3.80 -4.12 -0.67
CA LEU A 115 3.44 -4.87 0.55
C LEU A 115 2.51 -6.05 0.23
N GLY A 116 1.53 -5.85 -0.65
CA GLY A 116 0.64 -6.91 -1.11
C GLY A 116 1.38 -8.01 -1.87
N THR A 117 2.26 -7.63 -2.80
CA THR A 117 3.08 -8.58 -3.56
C THR A 117 4.02 -9.36 -2.65
N LEU A 118 4.76 -8.68 -1.76
CA LEU A 118 5.67 -9.35 -0.84
C LEU A 118 4.89 -10.27 0.13
N GLY A 119 3.78 -9.80 0.69
CA GLY A 119 2.94 -10.58 1.58
C GLY A 119 2.38 -11.85 0.94
N ASN A 120 1.96 -11.78 -0.33
CA ASN A 120 1.44 -12.94 -1.04
C ASN A 120 2.54 -13.90 -1.52
N ASN A 121 3.75 -13.40 -1.80
CA ASN A 121 4.85 -14.22 -2.33
C ASN A 121 5.80 -14.78 -1.26
N ALA A 122 5.92 -14.13 -0.09
CA ALA A 122 6.82 -14.57 0.99
C ALA A 122 6.61 -16.03 1.45
N PRO A 123 5.37 -16.56 1.57
CA PRO A 123 5.17 -17.98 1.90
C PRO A 123 5.73 -18.92 0.84
N PHE A 124 5.55 -18.57 -0.44
CA PHE A 124 6.07 -19.37 -1.56
C PHE A 124 7.59 -19.31 -1.64
N ILE A 125 8.20 -18.16 -1.30
CA ILE A 125 9.66 -18.03 -1.18
C ILE A 125 10.17 -18.94 -0.04
N GLY A 126 9.52 -18.96 1.12
CA GLY A 126 9.85 -19.87 2.23
C GLY A 126 9.71 -21.35 1.86
N LEU A 127 8.61 -21.71 1.19
CA LEU A 127 8.39 -23.05 0.64
C LEU A 127 9.48 -23.43 -0.35
N PHE A 128 9.88 -22.52 -1.25
CA PHE A 128 10.98 -22.75 -2.16
C PHE A 128 12.29 -23.04 -1.40
N GLY A 129 12.58 -22.30 -0.32
CA GLY A 129 13.69 -22.58 0.59
C GLY A 129 13.64 -24.00 1.16
N THR A 130 12.46 -24.50 1.56
CA THR A 130 12.34 -25.89 2.02
C THR A 130 12.69 -26.90 0.94
N VAL A 131 12.23 -26.66 -0.30
CA VAL A 131 12.48 -27.56 -1.44
C VAL A 131 13.99 -27.63 -1.72
N LEU A 132 14.69 -26.49 -1.67
CA LEU A 132 16.15 -26.47 -1.85
C LEU A 132 16.88 -27.23 -0.73
N GLY A 133 16.47 -27.05 0.53
CA GLY A 133 17.05 -27.75 1.67
C GLY A 133 16.86 -29.27 1.60
N VAL A 134 15.66 -29.72 1.21
CA VAL A 134 15.37 -31.15 1.00
C VAL A 134 16.26 -31.73 -0.11
N ILE A 135 16.38 -31.03 -1.26
CA ILE A 135 17.21 -31.49 -2.38
C ILE A 135 18.68 -31.62 -1.95
N LYS A 136 19.21 -30.63 -1.20
CA LYS A 136 20.58 -30.65 -0.68
C LYS A 136 20.79 -31.83 0.29
N ALA A 137 19.88 -32.03 1.26
CA ALA A 137 19.97 -33.12 2.23
C ALA A 137 20.00 -34.51 1.57
N PHE A 138 19.17 -34.75 0.56
CA PHE A 138 19.18 -36.02 -0.19
C PHE A 138 20.42 -36.17 -1.09
N HIS A 139 20.94 -35.07 -1.64
CA HIS A 139 22.18 -35.10 -2.42
C HIS A 139 23.39 -35.48 -1.55
N ASP A 140 23.50 -34.86 -0.36
CA ASP A 140 24.58 -35.12 0.58
C ASP A 140 24.53 -36.58 1.05
N LEU A 141 23.33 -37.12 1.34
CA LEU A 141 23.13 -38.54 1.63
C LEU A 141 23.65 -39.45 0.52
N ALA A 142 23.33 -39.13 -0.74
CA ALA A 142 23.72 -39.94 -1.90
C ALA A 142 25.23 -39.90 -2.20
N GLN A 143 25.91 -38.77 -1.94
CA GLN A 143 27.34 -38.61 -2.24
C GLN A 143 28.26 -39.09 -1.12
N SER A 144 27.89 -38.82 0.13
CA SER A 144 28.77 -39.02 1.28
C SER A 144 28.41 -40.22 2.15
N GLY A 145 27.32 -40.93 1.83
CA GLY A 145 26.81 -42.02 2.68
C GLY A 145 26.48 -41.53 4.09
N ALA A 146 26.12 -40.25 4.22
CA ALA A 146 25.95 -39.59 5.50
C ALA A 146 24.91 -40.29 6.36
N GLY A 147 25.14 -40.31 7.68
CA GLY A 147 24.20 -40.87 8.63
C GLY A 147 22.84 -40.15 8.59
N PRO A 148 21.75 -40.79 9.05
CA PRO A 148 20.41 -40.19 9.13
C PRO A 148 20.39 -38.82 9.82
N GLU A 149 21.32 -38.56 10.74
CA GLU A 149 21.47 -37.33 11.51
C GLU A 149 21.72 -36.10 10.62
N VAL A 150 22.55 -36.25 9.58
CA VAL A 150 22.89 -35.14 8.66
C VAL A 150 21.66 -34.74 7.83
N VAL A 151 20.89 -35.72 7.38
CA VAL A 151 19.65 -35.49 6.64
C VAL A 151 18.60 -34.82 7.52
N MET A 152 18.45 -35.28 8.76
CA MET A 152 17.53 -34.68 9.73
C MET A 152 17.89 -33.21 10.04
N SER A 153 19.18 -32.89 10.14
CA SER A 153 19.64 -31.50 10.31
C SER A 153 19.27 -30.61 9.12
N GLY A 154 19.57 -31.06 7.89
CA GLY A 154 19.24 -30.30 6.67
C GLY A 154 17.73 -30.09 6.46
N LEU A 155 16.91 -31.07 6.87
CA LEU A 155 15.45 -30.93 6.87
C LEU A 155 14.96 -29.94 7.94
N SER A 156 15.60 -29.88 9.10
CA SER A 156 15.25 -28.90 10.14
C SER A 156 15.50 -27.47 9.66
N GLU A 157 16.66 -27.20 9.06
CA GLU A 157 17.01 -25.91 8.47
C GLU A 157 16.03 -25.50 7.36
N ALA A 158 15.66 -26.45 6.52
CA ALA A 158 14.66 -26.26 5.47
C ALA A 158 13.34 -25.73 6.05
N LEU A 159 12.82 -26.35 7.13
CA LEU A 159 11.56 -25.96 7.77
C LEU A 159 11.60 -24.54 8.34
N VAL A 160 12.76 -24.08 8.83
CA VAL A 160 12.94 -22.70 9.32
C VAL A 160 12.68 -21.69 8.20
N ALA A 161 13.07 -21.96 6.96
CA ALA A 161 12.81 -21.05 5.83
C ALA A 161 11.31 -20.80 5.59
N THR A 162 10.47 -21.83 5.74
CA THR A 162 9.00 -21.66 5.65
C THR A 162 8.46 -20.87 6.84
N ALA A 163 8.91 -21.17 8.06
CA ALA A 163 8.48 -20.44 9.24
C ALA A 163 8.79 -18.93 9.12
N VAL A 164 9.99 -18.59 8.63
CA VAL A 164 10.39 -17.20 8.35
C VAL A 164 9.53 -16.60 7.24
N GLY A 165 9.27 -17.33 6.15
CA GLY A 165 8.38 -16.87 5.07
C GLY A 165 6.99 -16.49 5.56
N LEU A 166 6.40 -17.31 6.44
CA LEU A 166 5.11 -17.02 7.08
C LEU A 166 5.19 -15.82 8.03
N LEU A 167 6.26 -15.72 8.83
CA LEU A 167 6.48 -14.60 9.74
C LEU A 167 6.55 -13.26 9.01
N VAL A 168 7.08 -13.23 7.78
CA VAL A 168 7.10 -12.04 6.93
C VAL A 168 5.75 -11.80 6.25
N ALA A 169 5.11 -12.85 5.76
CA ALA A 169 3.87 -12.77 4.99
C ALA A 169 2.69 -12.21 5.80
N ILE A 170 2.47 -12.74 7.01
CA ILE A 170 1.32 -12.39 7.86
C ILE A 170 1.22 -10.89 8.14
N PRO A 171 2.26 -10.20 8.66
CA PRO A 171 2.18 -8.76 8.91
C PRO A 171 2.06 -7.96 7.62
N CYS A 172 2.69 -8.40 6.51
CA CYS A 172 2.56 -7.73 5.21
C CYS A 172 1.11 -7.71 4.71
N VAL A 173 0.45 -8.87 4.71
CA VAL A 173 -0.95 -8.99 4.25
C VAL A 173 -1.90 -8.21 5.18
N LEU A 174 -1.68 -8.29 6.50
CA LEU A 174 -2.48 -7.54 7.46
C LEU A 174 -2.36 -6.03 7.24
N ALA A 175 -1.13 -5.52 7.13
CA ALA A 175 -0.87 -4.10 6.90
C ALA A 175 -1.45 -3.64 5.56
N PHE A 176 -1.28 -4.42 4.49
CA PHE A 176 -1.87 -4.15 3.18
C PHE A 176 -3.40 -3.96 3.28
N ASN A 177 -4.10 -4.91 3.91
CA ASN A 177 -5.56 -4.85 4.03
C ASN A 177 -6.04 -3.64 4.86
N ILE A 178 -5.36 -3.35 5.97
CA ILE A 178 -5.67 -2.20 6.83
C ILE A 178 -5.47 -0.89 6.06
N TYR A 179 -4.32 -0.71 5.42
CA TYR A 179 -4.01 0.53 4.71
C TYR A 179 -4.88 0.70 3.47
N GLN A 180 -5.21 -0.37 2.76
CA GLN A 180 -6.12 -0.31 1.62
C GLN A 180 -7.53 0.12 2.06
N LYS A 181 -8.03 -0.39 3.20
CA LYS A 181 -9.28 0.09 3.79
C LYS A 181 -9.19 1.57 4.15
N TRP A 182 -8.12 1.98 4.82
CA TRP A 182 -7.94 3.36 5.23
C TRP A 182 -7.91 4.33 4.05
N VAL A 183 -7.21 3.99 2.96
CA VAL A 183 -7.21 4.78 1.71
C VAL A 183 -8.62 4.91 1.13
N ARG A 184 -9.39 3.81 1.07
CA ARG A 184 -10.78 3.84 0.60
C ARG A 184 -11.65 4.78 1.43
N ASP A 185 -11.53 4.71 2.76
CA ASP A 185 -12.31 5.55 3.67
C ASP A 185 -11.98 7.04 3.47
N LEU A 186 -10.69 7.38 3.31
CA LEU A 186 -10.25 8.75 3.03
C LEU A 186 -10.78 9.26 1.68
N LEU A 187 -10.67 8.46 0.63
CA LEU A 187 -11.18 8.82 -0.70
C LEU A 187 -12.69 9.02 -0.67
N ALA A 188 -13.45 8.14 -0.01
CA ALA A 188 -14.89 8.26 0.12
C ALA A 188 -15.33 9.55 0.84
N GLU A 189 -14.60 9.95 1.88
CA GLU A 189 -14.86 11.22 2.57
C GLU A 189 -14.51 12.43 1.68
N ALA A 190 -13.40 12.40 0.95
CA ALA A 190 -13.06 13.45 -0.02
C ALA A 190 -14.11 13.57 -1.14
N GLU A 191 -14.60 12.46 -1.69
CA GLU A 191 -15.69 12.46 -2.67
C GLU A 191 -16.98 13.07 -2.10
N ALA A 192 -17.31 12.77 -0.84
CA ALA A 192 -18.48 13.35 -0.19
C ALA A 192 -18.37 14.88 -0.08
N LEU A 193 -17.17 15.41 0.19
CA LEU A 193 -16.90 16.85 0.18
C LEU A 193 -16.99 17.43 -1.25
N GLY A 194 -16.43 16.74 -2.24
CA GLY A 194 -16.49 17.16 -3.65
C GLY A 194 -17.93 17.25 -4.19
N ARG A 195 -18.78 16.27 -3.84
CA ARG A 195 -20.21 16.31 -4.18
C ARG A 195 -20.93 17.51 -3.55
N ARG A 196 -20.58 17.89 -2.32
CA ARG A 196 -21.15 19.08 -1.65
C ARG A 196 -20.71 20.37 -2.31
N LEU A 197 -19.45 20.45 -2.73
CA LEU A 197 -18.93 21.58 -3.50
C LEU A 197 -19.70 21.75 -4.81
N GLY A 198 -19.89 20.68 -5.59
CA GLY A 198 -20.65 20.70 -6.84
C GLY A 198 -22.14 21.03 -6.66
N ALA A 199 -22.80 20.47 -5.63
CA ALA A 199 -24.21 20.73 -5.37
C ALA A 199 -24.49 22.21 -5.06
N LYS A 200 -23.57 22.89 -4.36
CA LYS A 200 -23.75 24.29 -3.99
C LYS A 200 -23.56 25.24 -5.17
N ALA A 201 -22.72 24.88 -6.13
CA ALA A 201 -22.57 25.63 -7.38
C ALA A 201 -23.86 25.63 -8.21
N HIS A 202 -24.55 24.48 -8.29
CA HIS A 202 -25.86 24.39 -8.95
C HIS A 202 -26.97 25.19 -8.26
N GLY A 203 -26.93 25.31 -6.92
CA GLY A 203 -27.91 26.09 -6.16
C GLY A 203 -27.82 27.61 -6.39
N GLY A 204 -26.64 28.11 -6.77
CA GLY A 204 -26.41 29.52 -7.09
C GLY A 204 -26.94 29.94 -8.47
N GLU A 205 -26.90 29.05 -9.46
CA GLU A 205 -27.36 29.32 -10.83
C GLU A 205 -28.89 29.44 -10.94
N ARG A 206 -29.67 28.78 -10.08
CA ARG A 206 -31.15 28.89 -10.09
C ARG A 206 -31.69 30.18 -9.44
N ARG A 207 -30.84 31.00 -8.82
CA ARG A 207 -31.24 32.25 -8.13
C ARG A 207 -30.88 33.52 -8.90
N ARG A 208 -30.29 33.40 -10.09
CA ARG A 208 -30.03 34.52 -11.02
C ARG A 208 -30.93 34.39 -12.23
#